data_AF-A0A961HWY1-F1
#
_entry.id   AF-A0A961HWY1-F1
#
_cell.length_a   1.000
_cell.length_b   1.000
_cell.length_c   1.000
_cell.angle_alpha   90.00
_cell.angle_beta   90.00
_cell.angle_gamma   90.00
#
_symmetry.space_group_name_H-M   'P 1'
#
loop_
_entity.id
_entity.type
_entity.pdbx_description
1 polymer ?
#
loop_
_entity_poly.entity_id
_entity_poly.type
_entity_poly.pdbx_seq_one_letter_code
_entity_poly.pdbx_strand_id
1 'polypeptide(L)'
;MKLRLATIGLLCVLYCQTVQPPEPTPLEKSIQTLLGQYRGPQNVSLAILPFRDEHGQESAAARMIYSALGTACFRDGRFRLLERDKIIQVLDEQSLAQSGLIDEQSAARLGRLIGARVLLLFD
;
A
#
# COMPACT_ATOMS: atom_id res chain seq x y z
N MET A 1 -30.24 -21.50 -33.87
CA MET A 1 -29.26 -20.43 -33.56
C MET A 1 -28.92 -20.38 -32.06
N LYS A 2 -28.55 -21.51 -31.43
CA LYS A 2 -28.15 -21.59 -30.00
C LYS A 2 -26.71 -22.10 -29.79
N LEU A 3 -26.01 -22.45 -30.88
CA LEU A 3 -24.74 -23.17 -30.85
C LEU A 3 -23.49 -22.26 -30.89
N ARG A 4 -23.64 -20.98 -31.28
CA ARG A 4 -22.53 -20.01 -31.37
C ARG A 4 -22.24 -19.28 -30.05
N LEU A 5 -23.18 -19.26 -29.11
CA LEU A 5 -22.98 -18.61 -27.81
C LEU A 5 -22.14 -19.48 -26.85
N ALA A 6 -22.34 -20.80 -26.90
CA ALA A 6 -21.63 -21.76 -26.05
C ALA A 6 -20.13 -21.86 -26.39
N THR A 7 -19.77 -21.69 -27.66
CA THR A 7 -18.37 -21.76 -28.13
C THR A 7 -17.56 -20.53 -27.72
N ILE A 8 -18.16 -19.33 -27.73
CA ILE A 8 -17.50 -18.11 -27.24
C ILE A 8 -17.32 -18.17 -25.72
N GLY A 9 -18.32 -18.66 -24.98
CA GLY A 9 -18.23 -18.86 -23.54
C GLY A 9 -17.12 -19.84 -23.14
N LEU A 10 -16.99 -20.96 -23.85
CA LEU A 10 -15.96 -21.96 -23.60
C LEU A 10 -14.54 -21.42 -23.88
N LEU A 11 -14.36 -20.67 -24.98
CA LEU A 11 -13.08 -20.06 -25.33
C LEU A 11 -12.64 -19.01 -24.30
N CYS A 12 -13.57 -18.24 -23.74
CA CYS A 12 -13.28 -17.22 -22.73
C CYS A 12 -12.84 -17.85 -21.39
N VAL A 13 -13.49 -18.95 -20.98
CA VAL A 13 -13.10 -19.71 -19.77
C VAL A 13 -11.74 -20.38 -19.95
N LEU A 14 -11.49 -20.96 -21.13
CA LEU A 14 -10.18 -21.55 -21.46
C LEU A 14 -9.07 -20.51 -21.52
N TYR A 15 -9.35 -19.31 -22.04
CA TYR A 15 -8.39 -18.21 -22.09
C TYR A 15 -8.09 -17.62 -20.70
N CYS A 16 -9.09 -17.60 -19.81
CA CYS A 16 -8.91 -17.16 -18.43
C CYS A 16 -8.03 -18.14 -17.61
N GLN A 17 -8.12 -19.45 -17.89
CA GLN A 17 -7.37 -20.47 -17.15
C GLN A 17 -5.87 -20.51 -17.45
N THR A 18 -5.40 -19.91 -18.55
CA THR A 18 -3.96 -19.90 -18.91
C THR A 18 -3.21 -18.67 -18.41
N VAL A 19 -3.91 -17.63 -17.95
CA VAL A 19 -3.30 -16.46 -17.32
C VAL A 19 -3.15 -16.76 -15.83
N GLN A 20 -2.17 -17.61 -15.49
CA GLN A 20 -1.73 -17.72 -14.10
C GLN A 20 -1.22 -16.34 -13.64
N PRO A 21 -1.68 -15.82 -12.48
CA PRO A 21 -1.12 -14.61 -11.92
C PRO A 21 0.40 -14.77 -11.77
N PRO A 22 1.20 -13.74 -12.04
CA PRO A 22 2.65 -13.85 -11.98
C PRO A 22 3.06 -14.43 -10.62
N GLU A 23 3.90 -15.47 -10.66
CA GLU A 23 4.43 -16.11 -9.46
C GLU A 23 5.12 -15.06 -8.56
N PRO A 24 4.89 -15.08 -7.24
CA PRO A 24 5.42 -14.06 -6.36
C PRO A 24 6.95 -14.13 -6.32
N THR A 25 7.57 -12.98 -6.47
CA THR A 25 9.04 -12.84 -6.39
C THR A 25 9.56 -13.27 -5.01
N PRO A 26 10.86 -13.60 -4.87
CA PRO A 26 11.44 -13.94 -3.56
C PRO A 26 11.18 -12.87 -2.49
N LEU A 27 11.24 -11.60 -2.87
CA LEU A 27 10.90 -10.46 -2.01
C LEU A 27 9.44 -10.51 -1.55
N GLU A 28 8.51 -10.78 -2.47
CA GLU A 28 7.08 -10.90 -2.13
C GLU A 28 6.82 -12.04 -1.15
N LYS A 29 7.52 -13.18 -1.28
CA LYS A 29 7.42 -14.28 -0.31
C LYS A 29 7.91 -13.87 1.08
N SER A 30 9.01 -13.11 1.16
CA SER A 30 9.49 -12.57 2.44
C SER A 30 8.44 -11.65 3.07
N ILE A 31 7.86 -10.74 2.28
CA ILE A 31 6.81 -9.82 2.75
C ILE A 31 5.57 -10.60 3.22
N GLN A 32 5.10 -11.57 2.44
CA GLN A 32 3.97 -12.42 2.81
C GLN A 32 4.23 -13.19 4.11
N THR A 33 5.45 -13.67 4.31
CA THR A 33 5.83 -14.33 5.57
C THR A 33 5.70 -13.38 6.76
N LEU A 34 6.19 -12.14 6.62
CA LEU A 34 6.08 -11.11 7.65
C LEU A 34 4.61 -10.74 7.93
N LEU A 35 3.81 -10.57 6.88
CA LEU A 35 2.37 -10.31 7.01
C LEU A 35 1.64 -11.48 7.67
N GLY A 36 2.03 -12.73 7.39
CA GLY A 36 1.48 -13.93 8.00
C GLY A 36 1.69 -14.00 9.52
N GLN A 37 2.67 -13.30 10.05
CA GLN A 37 2.94 -13.19 11.49
C GLN A 37 2.11 -12.10 12.18
N TYR A 38 1.53 -11.17 11.41
CA TYR A 38 0.68 -10.12 11.97
C TYR A 38 -0.59 -10.73 12.61
N ARG A 39 -0.82 -10.45 13.89
CA ARG A 39 -1.98 -10.87 14.69
C ARG A 39 -2.86 -9.71 15.15
N GLY A 40 -2.59 -8.51 14.65
CA GLY A 40 -3.32 -7.31 15.03
C GLY A 40 -4.73 -7.22 14.43
N PRO A 41 -5.45 -6.12 14.73
CA PRO A 41 -6.81 -5.91 14.24
C PRO A 41 -6.87 -5.81 12.71
N GLN A 42 -8.05 -6.06 12.15
CA GLN A 42 -8.35 -5.87 10.73
C GLN A 42 -8.72 -4.41 10.43
N ASN A 43 -8.72 -4.03 9.14
CA ASN A 43 -9.04 -2.69 8.64
C ASN A 43 -8.15 -1.58 9.23
N VAL A 44 -6.88 -1.89 9.45
CA VAL A 44 -5.91 -0.92 9.99
C VAL A 44 -5.44 0.02 8.90
N SER A 45 -5.57 1.32 9.11
CA SER A 45 -5.06 2.31 8.15
C SER A 45 -3.54 2.35 8.23
N LEU A 46 -2.89 2.04 7.11
CA LEU A 46 -1.45 1.86 7.00
C LEU A 46 -0.87 2.90 6.03
N ALA A 47 0.11 3.66 6.49
CA ALA A 47 0.94 4.50 5.64
C ALA A 47 2.31 3.82 5.44
N ILE A 48 2.73 3.70 4.18
CA ILE A 48 4.06 3.24 3.81
C ILE A 48 4.77 4.45 3.21
N LEU A 49 5.97 4.76 3.70
CA LEU A 49 6.78 5.84 3.16
C LEU A 49 7.75 5.32 2.10
N PRO A 50 8.03 6.11 1.04
CA PRO A 50 9.04 5.75 0.07
C PRO A 50 10.43 5.79 0.73
N PHE A 51 11.24 4.78 0.44
CA PHE A 51 12.63 4.72 0.91
C PHE A 51 13.47 5.72 0.12
N ARG A 52 14.24 6.54 0.83
CA ARG A 52 15.13 7.54 0.26
C ARG A 52 16.48 7.41 0.94
N ASP A 53 17.55 7.66 0.20
CA ASP A 53 18.89 7.73 0.78
C ASP A 53 19.12 9.05 1.52
N GLU A 54 20.32 9.22 2.09
CA GLU A 54 20.77 10.42 2.79
C GLU A 54 20.73 11.71 1.93
N HIS A 55 20.68 11.57 0.60
CA HIS A 55 20.54 12.67 -0.35
C HIS A 55 19.08 12.90 -0.78
N GLY A 56 18.12 12.17 -0.20
CA GLY A 56 16.70 12.25 -0.52
C GLY A 56 16.31 11.54 -1.82
N GLN A 57 17.23 10.79 -2.43
CA GLN A 57 17.04 10.12 -3.71
C GLN A 57 16.43 8.74 -3.51
N GLU A 58 15.44 8.41 -4.34
CA GLU A 58 14.81 7.09 -4.34
C GLU A 58 15.58 6.17 -5.29
N SER A 59 16.16 5.09 -4.77
CA SER A 59 16.82 4.08 -5.60
C SER A 59 15.79 3.21 -6.36
N ALA A 60 16.21 2.58 -7.45
CA ALA A 60 15.34 1.65 -8.18
C ALA A 60 14.90 0.48 -7.28
N ALA A 61 15.79 -0.01 -6.40
CA ALA A 61 15.48 -1.04 -5.43
C ALA A 61 14.46 -0.59 -4.38
N ALA A 62 14.63 0.61 -3.84
CA ALA A 62 13.69 1.26 -2.92
C ALA A 62 12.27 1.30 -3.51
N ARG A 63 12.15 1.76 -4.75
CA ARG A 63 10.86 1.84 -5.45
C ARG A 63 10.22 0.47 -5.66
N MET A 64 11.01 -0.55 -5.98
CA MET A 64 10.51 -1.92 -6.12
C MET A 64 10.00 -2.48 -4.79
N ILE A 65 10.76 -2.28 -3.69
CA ILE A 65 10.36 -2.73 -2.35
C ILE A 65 9.08 -2.02 -1.91
N TYR A 66 9.02 -0.70 -2.11
CA TYR A 66 7.82 0.10 -1.82
C TYR A 66 6.59 -0.44 -2.58
N SER A 67 6.73 -0.67 -3.88
CA SER A 67 5.64 -1.20 -4.72
C SER A 67 5.22 -2.61 -4.31
N ALA A 68 6.18 -3.48 -3.98
CA ALA A 68 5.91 -4.85 -3.55
C ALA A 68 5.19 -4.88 -2.19
N LEU A 69 5.60 -4.03 -1.24
CA LEU A 69 4.94 -3.88 0.06
C LEU A 69 3.50 -3.35 -0.09
N GLY A 70 3.32 -2.30 -0.89
CA GLY A 70 1.98 -1.76 -1.17
C GLY A 70 1.07 -2.83 -1.79
N THR A 71 1.57 -3.57 -2.77
CA THR A 71 0.79 -4.64 -3.42
C THR A 71 0.46 -5.77 -2.45
N ALA A 72 1.43 -6.20 -1.63
CA ALA A 72 1.22 -7.29 -0.67
C ALA A 72 0.22 -6.89 0.44
N CYS A 73 0.36 -5.70 1.02
CA CYS A 73 -0.58 -5.18 2.01
C CYS A 73 -1.98 -4.97 1.44
N PHE A 74 -2.08 -4.53 0.17
CA PHE A 74 -3.36 -4.42 -0.53
C PHE A 74 -4.03 -5.77 -0.71
N ARG A 75 -3.27 -6.79 -1.17
CA ARG A 75 -3.75 -8.16 -1.37
C ARG A 75 -4.14 -8.86 -0.07
N ASP A 76 -3.43 -8.55 1.02
CA ASP A 76 -3.70 -9.12 2.35
C ASP A 76 -5.08 -8.71 2.90
N GLY A 77 -5.60 -7.55 2.51
CA GLY A 77 -6.97 -7.10 2.82
C GLY A 77 -7.21 -6.68 4.26
N ARG A 78 -6.28 -6.93 5.19
CA ARG A 78 -6.38 -6.46 6.58
C ARG A 78 -5.97 -5.00 6.76
N PHE A 79 -5.36 -4.39 5.75
CA PHE A 79 -4.86 -3.02 5.79
C PHE A 79 -5.61 -2.12 4.82
N ARG A 80 -5.90 -0.90 5.26
CA ARG A 80 -6.36 0.20 4.41
C ARG A 80 -5.16 1.08 4.08
N LEU A 81 -4.59 0.89 2.90
CA LEU A 81 -3.45 1.71 2.48
C LEU A 81 -3.88 3.15 2.24
N LEU A 82 -3.12 4.07 2.81
CA LEU A 82 -3.28 5.49 2.55
C LEU A 82 -2.56 5.87 1.26
N GLU A 83 -3.18 6.78 0.52
CA GLU A 83 -2.60 7.35 -0.70
C GLU A 83 -1.37 8.21 -0.35
N ARG A 84 -0.37 8.18 -1.24
CA ARG A 84 0.90 8.90 -1.05
C ARG A 84 0.68 10.40 -0.80
N ASP A 85 -0.24 11.02 -1.52
CA ASP A 85 -0.51 12.46 -1.37
C ASP A 85 -1.08 12.80 0.01
N LYS A 86 -1.91 11.92 0.57
CA LYS A 86 -2.44 12.08 1.94
C LYS A 86 -1.33 11.95 2.98
N ILE A 87 -0.33 11.10 2.73
CA ILE A 87 0.83 10.96 3.61
C ILE A 87 1.69 12.24 3.58
N ILE A 88 1.92 12.81 2.39
CA ILE A 88 2.67 14.07 2.25
C ILE A 88 1.95 15.21 2.99
N GLN A 89 0.64 15.32 2.83
CA GLN A 89 -0.16 16.31 3.57
C GLN A 89 -0.01 16.17 5.10
N VAL A 90 0.00 14.93 5.62
CA VAL A 90 0.22 14.68 7.05
C VAL A 90 1.62 15.10 7.49
N LEU A 91 2.65 14.83 6.68
CA LEU A 91 4.02 15.20 7.01
C LEU A 91 4.24 16.72 6.96
N ASP A 92 3.65 17.40 5.98
CA ASP A 92 3.69 18.86 5.90
C ASP A 92 2.98 19.48 7.12
N GLU A 93 1.83 18.92 7.51
CA GLU A 93 1.11 19.37 8.70
C GLU A 93 1.88 19.12 10.00
N GLN A 94 2.51 17.95 10.16
CA GLN A 94 3.40 17.66 11.30
C GLN A 94 4.55 18.68 11.35
N SER A 95 5.15 19.01 10.22
CA SER A 95 6.25 19.99 10.12
C SER A 95 5.77 21.40 10.46
N LEU A 96 4.58 21.77 10.01
CA LEU A 96 3.94 23.05 10.31
C LEU A 96 3.53 23.17 11.79
N ALA A 97 3.06 22.08 12.40
CA ALA A 97 2.78 22.01 13.83
C ALA A 97 4.08 22.12 14.65
N GLN A 98 5.15 21.43 14.24
CA GLN A 98 6.46 21.49 14.90
C GLN A 98 7.12 22.87 14.78
N SER A 99 6.88 23.60 13.68
CA SER A 99 7.38 24.96 13.49
C SER A 99 6.58 26.04 14.23
N GLY A 100 5.46 25.68 14.86
CA GLY A 100 4.61 26.62 15.62
C GLY A 100 3.79 27.57 14.74
N LEU A 101 3.70 27.31 13.43
CA LEU A 101 2.96 28.16 12.47
C LEU A 101 1.44 27.92 12.48
N ILE A 102 0.97 26.86 13.14
CA ILE A 102 -0.45 26.49 13.27
C ILE A 102 -0.76 26.07 14.72
N ASP A 103 -1.93 26.48 15.22
CA ASP A 103 -2.46 26.14 16.55
C ASP A 103 -2.72 24.63 16.69
N GLU A 104 -2.36 24.07 17.85
CA GLU A 104 -2.54 22.65 18.23
C GLU A 104 -3.98 22.15 18.01
N GLN A 105 -5.01 23.00 18.19
CA GLN A 105 -6.41 22.60 17.95
C GLN A 105 -6.74 22.39 16.47
N SER A 106 -6.01 23.04 15.56
CA SER A 106 -6.17 22.89 14.11
C SER A 106 -5.46 21.63 13.61
N ALA A 107 -4.24 21.37 14.11
CA ALA A 107 -3.48 20.15 13.82
C ALA A 107 -4.20 18.87 14.30
N ALA A 108 -4.86 18.94 15.46
CA ALA A 108 -5.63 17.80 15.99
C ALA A 108 -6.90 17.46 15.17
N ARG A 109 -7.42 18.40 14.37
CA ARG A 109 -8.67 18.24 13.62
C ARG A 109 -8.43 17.64 12.23
N LEU A 110 -7.31 17.99 11.60
CA LEU A 110 -6.84 17.43 10.33
C LEU A 110 -6.15 16.06 10.52
N GLY A 111 -5.39 15.84 11.60
CA GLY A 111 -4.84 14.52 11.95
C GLY A 111 -5.88 13.42 12.16
N ARG A 112 -7.11 13.77 12.58
CA ARG A 112 -8.26 12.83 12.63
C ARG A 112 -8.83 12.48 11.25
N LEU A 113 -8.55 13.28 10.22
CA LEU A 113 -9.11 13.11 8.88
C LEU A 113 -8.39 12.01 8.09
N ILE A 114 -7.13 11.69 8.42
CA ILE A 114 -6.28 10.78 7.62
C ILE A 114 -5.92 9.48 8.36
N GLY A 115 -5.89 9.48 9.70
CA GLY A 115 -6.14 8.28 10.52
C GLY A 115 -5.18 7.09 10.39
N ALA A 116 -3.93 7.30 9.93
CA ALA A 116 -2.92 6.24 9.92
C ALA A 116 -2.69 5.73 11.35
N ARG A 117 -2.92 4.43 11.58
CA ARG A 117 -2.69 3.80 12.90
C ARG A 117 -1.31 3.15 13.00
N VAL A 118 -0.67 2.90 11.86
CA VAL A 118 0.67 2.31 11.76
C VAL A 118 1.43 3.06 10.68
N LEU A 119 2.64 3.51 11.03
CA LEU A 119 3.60 4.13 10.12
C LEU A 119 4.81 3.20 10.00
N LEU A 120 5.11 2.77 8.78
CA LEU A 120 6.34 2.02 8.48
C LEU A 120 7.39 3.00 7.96
N LEU A 121 8.36 3.29 8.83
CA LEU A 121 9.57 4.03 8.54
C LEU A 121 10.73 3.03 8.41
N PHE A 122 11.51 3.17 7.36
CA PHE A 122 12.78 2.46 7.21
C PHE A 122 13.83 3.54 6.96
N ASP A 123 14.80 3.61 7.87
CA ASP A 123 16.02 4.43 7.79
C ASP A 123 17.07 3.66 6.96
#